data_AF-A0A6B2L627-F1
#
_entry.id   AF-A0A6B2L627-F1
#
_cell.length_a   1.000
_cell.length_b   1.000
_cell.length_c   1.000
_cell.angle_alpha   90.00
_cell.angle_beta   90.00
_cell.angle_gamma   90.00
#
_symmetry.space_group_name_H-M   'P 1'
#
loop_
_entity.id
_entity.type
_entity.pdbx_description
1 polymer ?
#
loop_
_entity_poly.entity_id
_entity_poly.type
_entity_poly.pdbx_seq_one_letter_code
_entity_poly.pdbx_strand_id
1 'polypeptide(L)'
;MCGIFAFLNYASPNTAKIILENLLMGLRKLEYRGYDSAGLALEWCGSPLVFRQTGNVSCLEKSIFGGVVPEKVLEEVFFNHVGIAHTRWATHGGITHANTHPQTSSPKNEFLVVHNGIITNYTTIKLELEKRGFEFDSQTDTEVIAKLALYFYETERKENVGRISFASIIRRVSKVLNGAYAFACISTFFPHEMCIIKRGSPLILGFKHLQDSNIPIMFSDEEEILPERIKNELFVDPSAKPITSPLPCVEYIVASDVNAVLPFTKSVLYLEEDDLVHFSSNGLFKLHRPETRSQYQNHQRAPTTLEMELSEISKGKFDTYMRKEIFEQPESLSNTMRGRVNFDNFTIHLGGLRDLVDIIVRSRKFIMIACGSSYHRFPTDPSQQNSFIFSQCTSNEGIL
;
A
#
# COMPACT_ATOMS: atom_id res chain seq x y z
N MET A 1 4.03 6.52 -11.59
CA MET A 1 3.17 6.28 -10.39
C MET A 1 4.10 6.11 -9.20
N CYS A 2 3.76 6.52 -8.00
CA CYS A 2 4.67 6.32 -6.86
C CYS A 2 4.69 4.84 -6.37
N GLY A 3 5.60 4.49 -5.46
CA GLY A 3 5.70 3.18 -4.82
C GLY A 3 5.62 3.29 -3.29
N ILE A 4 4.70 2.56 -2.67
CA ILE A 4 4.64 2.38 -1.20
C ILE A 4 5.20 1.01 -0.86
N PHE A 5 6.04 0.94 0.17
CA PHE A 5 6.49 -0.30 0.79
C PHE A 5 6.48 -0.16 2.32
N ALA A 6 6.09 -1.20 3.04
CA ALA A 6 6.23 -1.26 4.50
C ALA A 6 6.64 -2.67 4.91
N PHE A 7 7.48 -2.76 5.95
CA PHE A 7 7.93 -4.01 6.53
C PHE A 7 7.67 -3.98 8.03
N LEU A 8 6.96 -5.01 8.52
CA LEU A 8 6.59 -5.17 9.91
C LEU A 8 7.05 -6.54 10.37
N ASN A 9 7.71 -6.59 11.52
CA ASN A 9 8.09 -7.84 12.16
C ASN A 9 7.48 -7.85 13.56
N TYR A 10 6.80 -8.95 13.92
CA TYR A 10 6.20 -9.15 15.23
C TYR A 10 6.64 -10.49 15.79
N ALA A 11 7.20 -10.46 17.01
CA ALA A 11 7.88 -11.60 17.62
C ALA A 11 8.92 -12.28 16.70
N SER A 12 9.46 -11.53 15.73
CA SER A 12 10.49 -11.94 14.76
C SER A 12 11.66 -10.98 14.92
N PRO A 13 12.71 -11.34 15.68
CA PRO A 13 13.81 -10.44 15.99
C PRO A 13 14.62 -10.11 14.73
N ASN A 14 14.69 -8.83 14.40
CA ASN A 14 15.49 -8.32 13.29
C ASN A 14 16.36 -7.14 13.78
N THR A 15 17.57 -7.02 13.26
CA THR A 15 18.39 -5.83 13.52
C THR A 15 17.88 -4.64 12.72
N ALA A 16 18.14 -3.42 13.16
CA ALA A 16 17.85 -2.21 12.39
C ALA A 16 18.45 -2.27 10.97
N LYS A 17 19.66 -2.83 10.83
CA LYS A 17 20.30 -3.06 9.54
C LYS A 17 19.43 -3.92 8.61
N ILE A 18 18.98 -5.08 9.08
CA ILE A 18 18.13 -5.99 8.28
C ILE A 18 16.82 -5.31 7.89
N ILE A 19 16.21 -4.57 8.81
CA ILE A 19 14.98 -3.84 8.52
C ILE A 19 15.20 -2.78 7.43
N LEU A 20 16.27 -1.98 7.54
CA LEU A 20 16.63 -0.98 6.53
C LEU A 20 16.92 -1.63 5.16
N GLU A 21 17.65 -2.74 5.15
CA GLU A 21 17.94 -3.50 3.93
C GLU A 21 16.66 -4.06 3.29
N ASN A 22 15.70 -4.55 4.08
CA ASN A 22 14.40 -5.01 3.61
C ASN A 22 13.57 -3.87 3.00
N LEU A 23 13.51 -2.71 3.67
CA LEU A 23 12.83 -1.53 3.15
C LEU A 23 13.44 -1.07 1.83
N LEU A 24 14.78 -0.98 1.76
CA LEU A 24 15.50 -0.60 0.54
C LEU A 24 15.30 -1.62 -0.59
N MET A 25 15.30 -2.92 -0.27
CA MET A 25 15.01 -3.97 -1.25
C MET A 25 13.59 -3.81 -1.83
N GLY A 26 12.60 -3.54 -0.99
CA GLY A 26 11.24 -3.22 -1.42
C GLY A 26 11.20 -2.01 -2.35
N LEU A 27 11.88 -0.92 -2.00
CA LEU A 27 11.96 0.28 -2.85
C LEU A 27 12.63 0.01 -4.20
N ARG A 28 13.71 -0.77 -4.26
CA ARG A 28 14.35 -1.15 -5.55
C ARG A 28 13.39 -1.89 -6.47
N LYS A 29 12.47 -2.68 -5.91
CA LYS A 29 11.41 -3.36 -6.69
C LYS A 29 10.29 -2.43 -7.13
N LEU A 30 10.21 -1.21 -6.59
CA LEU A 30 9.22 -0.19 -6.95
C LEU A 30 9.81 1.00 -7.71
N GLU A 31 11.13 1.06 -7.90
CA GLU A 31 11.83 2.19 -8.53
C GLU A 31 11.38 2.45 -9.98
N TYR A 32 10.97 1.40 -10.70
CA TYR A 32 10.41 1.53 -12.05
C TYR A 32 9.11 2.35 -12.08
N ARG A 33 8.42 2.49 -10.94
CA ARG A 33 7.20 3.30 -10.83
C ARG A 33 7.55 4.77 -10.64
N GLY A 34 8.56 5.08 -9.83
CA GLY A 34 9.03 6.45 -9.52
C GLY A 34 10.46 6.48 -8.98
N TYR A 35 11.23 7.48 -9.40
CA TYR A 35 12.68 7.58 -9.14
C TYR A 35 13.17 9.02 -8.92
N ASP A 36 12.26 9.99 -8.76
CA ASP A 36 12.64 11.40 -8.55
C ASP A 36 13.22 11.63 -7.15
N SER A 37 12.68 10.92 -6.16
CA SER A 37 13.11 10.95 -4.77
C SER A 37 12.63 9.70 -4.04
N ALA A 38 13.32 9.29 -2.98
CA ALA A 38 12.94 8.18 -2.13
C ALA A 38 13.18 8.50 -0.65
N GLY A 39 12.40 7.88 0.22
CA GLY A 39 12.61 7.98 1.65
C GLY A 39 12.00 6.82 2.42
N LEU A 40 12.40 6.69 3.68
CA LEU A 40 11.89 5.67 4.59
C LEU A 40 11.92 6.17 6.03
N ALA A 41 11.12 5.52 6.87
CA ALA A 41 11.11 5.72 8.29
C ALA A 41 11.07 4.39 9.05
N LEU A 42 11.77 4.38 10.17
CA LEU A 42 11.90 3.27 11.11
C LEU A 42 11.44 3.77 12.49
N GLU A 43 10.61 3.01 13.20
CA GLU A 43 10.35 3.28 14.61
C GLU A 43 11.64 3.12 15.42
N TRP A 44 11.98 4.10 16.24
CA TRP A 44 13.22 4.08 17.04
C TRP A 44 13.01 4.80 18.37
N CYS A 45 13.24 4.11 19.50
CA CYS A 45 13.38 4.67 20.85
C CYS A 45 12.75 6.06 21.12
N GLY A 46 11.42 6.18 20.96
CA GLY A 46 10.65 7.41 21.20
C GLY A 46 10.68 8.48 20.10
N SER A 47 11.59 8.41 19.13
CA SER A 47 11.65 9.29 17.96
C SER A 47 12.05 8.51 16.70
N PRO A 48 11.19 8.39 15.68
CA PRO A 48 11.47 7.65 14.46
C PRO A 48 12.72 8.15 13.74
N LEU A 49 13.51 7.22 13.18
CA LEU A 49 14.57 7.55 12.24
C LEU A 49 13.94 7.77 10.87
N VAL A 50 14.10 8.96 10.30
CA VAL A 50 13.52 9.35 9.01
C VAL A 50 14.62 9.73 8.04
N PHE A 51 14.66 9.07 6.89
CA PHE A 51 15.60 9.36 5.81
C PHE A 51 14.83 9.77 4.57
N ARG A 52 15.24 10.87 3.95
CA ARG A 52 14.68 11.38 2.70
C ARG A 52 15.83 11.79 1.80
N GLN A 53 15.76 11.42 0.53
CA GLN A 53 16.81 11.75 -0.43
C GLN A 53 16.21 12.00 -1.81
N THR A 54 16.66 13.06 -2.47
CA THR A 54 16.35 13.30 -3.88
C THR A 54 17.22 12.40 -4.77
N GLY A 55 16.67 11.97 -5.89
CA GLY A 55 17.27 10.96 -6.76
C GLY A 55 16.72 9.56 -6.49
N ASN A 56 17.37 8.58 -7.12
CA ASN A 56 16.95 7.20 -7.12
C ASN A 56 17.24 6.50 -5.75
N VAL A 57 16.82 5.24 -5.60
CA VAL A 57 16.96 4.50 -4.34
C VAL A 57 18.42 4.32 -3.93
N SER A 58 19.35 4.26 -4.89
CA SER A 58 20.78 4.16 -4.59
C SER A 58 21.34 5.41 -3.88
N CYS A 59 20.78 6.59 -4.15
CA CYS A 59 21.13 7.81 -3.43
C CYS A 59 20.71 7.72 -1.96
N LEU A 60 19.50 7.23 -1.69
CA LEU A 60 18.99 7.02 -0.33
C LEU A 60 19.84 6.02 0.44
N GLU A 61 20.18 4.89 -0.18
CA GLU A 61 21.03 3.86 0.41
C GLU A 61 22.40 4.41 0.83
N LYS A 62 23.05 5.17 -0.06
CA LYS A 62 24.33 5.84 0.25
C LYS A 62 24.19 6.84 1.40
N SER A 63 23.06 7.54 1.50
CA SER A 63 22.80 8.47 2.61
C SER A 63 22.67 7.74 3.94
N ILE A 64 22.04 6.56 3.97
CA ILE A 64 21.86 5.76 5.19
C ILE A 64 23.19 5.13 5.63
N PHE A 65 23.88 4.42 4.73
CA PHE A 65 25.07 3.64 5.08
C PHE A 65 26.41 4.39 4.89
N GLY A 66 26.38 5.62 4.38
CA GLY A 66 27.56 6.46 4.17
C GLY A 66 28.16 7.09 5.44
N GLY A 67 27.83 6.56 6.62
CA GLY A 67 28.35 7.03 7.92
C GLY A 67 27.42 7.96 8.70
N VAL A 68 26.16 8.14 8.27
CA VAL A 68 25.17 8.96 8.99
C VAL A 68 24.59 8.21 10.20
N VAL A 69 24.42 6.89 10.07
CA VAL A 69 23.87 6.05 11.13
C VAL A 69 25.01 5.35 11.88
N PRO A 70 25.16 5.54 13.21
CA PRO A 70 26.19 4.85 13.99
C PRO A 70 26.03 3.32 13.90
N GLU A 71 27.13 2.58 13.83
CA GLU A 71 27.11 1.12 13.71
C GLU A 71 26.32 0.46 14.86
N LYS A 72 26.44 1.00 16.08
CA LYS A 72 25.65 0.57 17.24
C LYS A 72 24.14 0.62 16.98
N VAL A 73 23.66 1.65 16.28
CA VAL A 73 22.23 1.82 15.94
C VAL A 73 21.80 0.71 14.96
N LEU A 74 22.67 0.36 14.01
CA LEU A 74 22.40 -0.68 13.01
C LEU A 74 22.34 -2.10 13.63
N GLU A 75 23.05 -2.33 14.74
CA GLU A 75 23.10 -3.59 15.46
C GLU A 75 21.95 -3.79 16.47
N GLU A 76 21.17 -2.75 16.79
CA GLU A 76 20.05 -2.88 17.73
C GLU A 76 18.98 -3.84 17.18
N VAL A 77 18.50 -4.71 18.07
CA VAL A 77 17.55 -5.77 17.75
C VAL A 77 16.13 -5.36 18.15
N PHE A 78 15.22 -5.46 17.19
CA PHE A 78 13.80 -5.19 17.37
C PHE A 78 13.00 -6.49 17.26
N PHE A 79 12.31 -6.85 18.34
CA PHE A 79 11.36 -7.98 18.33
C PHE A 79 10.06 -7.63 17.62
N ASN A 80 9.58 -6.41 17.86
CA ASN A 80 8.42 -5.81 17.21
C ASN A 80 8.87 -4.50 16.59
N HIS A 81 8.58 -4.29 15.31
CA HIS A 81 8.92 -3.05 14.63
C HIS A 81 8.05 -2.83 13.39
N VAL A 82 7.83 -1.55 13.07
CA VAL A 82 7.09 -1.09 11.90
C VAL A 82 7.91 -0.07 11.12
N GLY A 83 8.21 -0.37 9.85
CA GLY A 83 8.91 0.53 8.95
C GLY A 83 8.10 0.83 7.69
N ILE A 84 8.13 2.08 7.23
CA ILE A 84 7.47 2.53 6.00
C ILE A 84 8.49 3.16 5.06
N ALA A 85 8.27 3.02 3.76
CA ALA A 85 9.17 3.49 2.73
C ALA A 85 8.40 3.90 1.47
N HIS A 86 8.98 4.82 0.70
CA HIS A 86 8.34 5.39 -0.48
C HIS A 86 9.33 5.72 -1.59
N THR A 87 8.93 5.45 -2.84
CA THR A 87 9.51 6.07 -4.04
C THR A 87 8.50 7.02 -4.67
N ARG A 88 8.96 8.23 -5.00
CA ARG A 88 8.09 9.30 -5.50
C ARG A 88 8.35 9.58 -6.98
N TRP A 89 7.25 9.74 -7.70
CA TRP A 89 7.16 10.44 -8.98
C TRP A 89 6.43 11.76 -8.71
N ALA A 90 7.09 12.90 -8.88
CA ALA A 90 6.54 14.19 -8.45
C ALA A 90 5.32 14.59 -9.29
N THR A 91 4.19 14.86 -8.62
CA THR A 91 2.96 15.41 -9.24
C THR A 91 2.66 16.81 -8.70
N HIS A 92 2.61 16.97 -7.38
CA HIS A 92 2.48 18.26 -6.68
C HIS A 92 3.76 18.62 -5.94
N GLY A 93 4.29 19.81 -6.17
CA GLY A 93 5.55 20.29 -5.60
C GLY A 93 6.79 19.72 -6.29
N GLY A 94 7.87 20.51 -6.32
CA GLY A 94 9.13 20.13 -6.96
C GLY A 94 9.82 18.90 -6.35
N ILE A 95 10.93 18.48 -6.97
CA ILE A 95 11.80 17.41 -6.47
C ILE A 95 12.73 18.01 -5.41
N THR A 96 12.30 17.98 -4.14
CA THR A 96 13.06 18.53 -3.02
C THR A 96 13.00 17.58 -1.82
N HIS A 97 13.96 17.69 -0.92
CA HIS A 97 13.98 16.90 0.32
C HIS A 97 12.69 17.07 1.16
N ALA A 98 12.13 18.29 1.20
CA ALA A 98 10.89 18.58 1.93
C ALA A 98 9.64 17.91 1.30
N ASN A 99 9.64 17.72 -0.03
CA ASN A 99 8.53 17.08 -0.74
C ASN A 99 8.66 15.54 -0.79
N THR A 100 9.79 14.99 -0.35
CA THR A 100 10.03 13.54 -0.31
C THR A 100 9.28 12.89 0.84
N HIS A 101 8.55 11.81 0.57
CA HIS A 101 7.88 11.03 1.61
C HIS A 101 8.90 10.19 2.41
N PRO A 102 8.62 9.79 3.66
CA PRO A 102 7.36 10.01 4.41
C PRO A 102 7.13 11.47 4.78
N GLN A 103 5.90 11.98 4.69
CA GLN A 103 5.54 13.30 5.22
C GLN A 103 5.27 13.25 6.72
N THR A 104 5.53 14.34 7.43
CA THR A 104 5.39 14.42 8.90
C THR A 104 4.29 15.36 9.34
N SER A 105 3.65 15.06 10.47
CA SER A 105 2.68 15.96 11.11
C SER A 105 3.33 17.10 11.90
N SER A 106 4.55 16.92 12.41
CA SER A 106 5.24 17.92 13.22
C SER A 106 6.76 17.70 13.20
N PRO A 107 7.56 18.67 13.68
CA PRO A 107 9.00 18.47 13.87
C PRO A 107 9.37 17.29 14.78
N LYS A 108 8.41 16.79 15.58
CA LYS A 108 8.58 15.62 16.47
C LYS A 108 8.29 14.28 15.78
N ASN A 109 7.86 14.29 14.52
CA ASN A 109 7.51 13.09 13.76
C ASN A 109 6.40 12.24 14.42
N GLU A 110 5.41 12.92 15.01
CA GLU A 110 4.33 12.26 15.75
C GLU A 110 3.44 11.37 14.87
N PHE A 111 3.23 11.75 13.62
CA PHE A 111 2.64 10.92 12.58
C PHE A 111 3.47 11.03 11.31
N LEU A 112 3.78 9.88 10.70
CA LEU A 112 4.50 9.80 9.43
C LEU A 112 3.64 9.06 8.41
N VAL A 113 3.57 9.60 7.20
CA VAL A 113 2.69 9.09 6.13
C VAL A 113 3.45 8.91 4.82
N VAL A 114 3.29 7.76 4.17
CA VAL A 114 3.65 7.55 2.77
C VAL A 114 2.39 7.40 1.94
N HIS A 115 2.30 8.07 0.80
CA HIS A 115 1.08 8.20 0.02
C HIS A 115 1.31 8.02 -1.48
N ASN A 116 0.41 7.27 -2.13
CA ASN A 116 0.28 7.12 -3.57
C ASN A 116 -1.10 7.61 -3.97
N GLY A 117 -1.17 8.58 -4.87
CA GLY A 117 -2.44 9.15 -5.31
C GLY A 117 -2.40 10.66 -5.31
N ILE A 118 -3.59 11.26 -5.34
CA ILE A 118 -3.80 12.71 -5.31
C ILE A 118 -4.97 13.00 -4.37
N ILE A 119 -4.72 13.85 -3.38
CA ILE A 119 -5.76 14.43 -2.52
C ILE A 119 -6.29 15.70 -3.19
N THR A 120 -7.44 15.59 -3.83
CA THR A 120 -8.02 16.66 -4.67
C THR A 120 -8.48 17.89 -3.88
N ASN A 121 -8.84 17.72 -2.61
CA ASN A 121 -9.30 18.81 -1.73
C ASN A 121 -8.21 19.29 -0.74
N TYR A 122 -6.93 18.99 -0.99
CA TYR A 122 -5.84 19.32 -0.06
C TYR A 122 -5.73 20.81 0.24
N THR A 123 -6.01 21.70 -0.72
CA THR A 123 -5.93 23.15 -0.52
C THR A 123 -6.93 23.63 0.54
N THR A 124 -8.17 23.12 0.50
CA THR A 124 -9.20 23.45 1.49
C THR A 124 -8.81 22.94 2.88
N ILE A 125 -8.29 21.72 2.96
CA ILE A 125 -7.84 21.11 4.22
C ILE A 125 -6.66 21.90 4.80
N LYS A 126 -5.68 22.24 3.96
CA LYS A 126 -4.51 23.02 4.34
C LYS A 126 -4.90 24.37 4.95
N LEU A 127 -5.76 25.13 4.28
CA LEU A 127 -6.25 26.43 4.77
C LEU A 127 -6.95 26.32 6.13
N GLU A 128 -7.72 25.25 6.37
CA GLU A 128 -8.41 25.03 7.65
C GLU A 128 -7.43 24.66 8.77
N LEU A 129 -6.41 23.85 8.46
CA LEU A 129 -5.38 23.49 9.43
C LEU A 129 -4.45 24.68 9.76
N GLU A 130 -4.11 25.50 8.78
CA GLU A 130 -3.34 26.74 9.00
C GLU A 130 -4.07 27.71 9.94
N LYS A 131 -5.39 27.87 9.79
CA LYS A 131 -6.22 28.66 10.73
C LYS A 131 -6.20 28.12 12.15
N ARG A 132 -5.93 26.83 12.33
CA ARG A 132 -5.83 26.15 13.62
C ARG A 132 -4.41 26.13 14.17
N GLY A 133 -3.46 26.77 13.49
CA GLY A 133 -2.07 26.93 13.93
C GLY A 133 -1.11 25.84 13.45
N PHE A 134 -1.51 25.01 12.48
CA PHE A 134 -0.58 24.05 11.87
C PHE A 134 0.31 24.74 10.83
N GLU A 135 1.62 24.56 10.95
CA GLU A 135 2.59 24.97 9.94
C GLU A 135 2.83 23.83 8.93
N PHE A 136 3.05 24.19 7.66
CA PHE A 136 3.31 23.27 6.56
C PHE A 136 4.71 23.50 5.97
N ASP A 137 5.49 22.44 5.87
CA ASP A 137 6.88 22.47 5.42
C ASP A 137 7.04 22.08 3.94
N SER A 138 6.03 21.40 3.37
CA SER A 138 6.04 20.90 2.00
C SER A 138 4.99 21.57 1.12
N GLN A 139 5.15 21.36 -0.18
CA GLN A 139 4.18 21.74 -1.21
C GLN A 139 3.31 20.55 -1.62
N THR A 140 3.43 19.42 -0.94
CA THR A 140 2.73 18.19 -1.29
C THR A 140 1.31 18.20 -0.76
N ASP A 141 0.41 17.58 -1.50
CA ASP A 141 -0.94 17.26 -1.04
C ASP A 141 -0.92 16.24 0.10
N THR A 142 0.10 15.39 0.17
CA THR A 142 0.27 14.36 1.21
C THR A 142 0.39 14.89 2.63
N GLU A 143 1.04 16.04 2.84
CA GLU A 143 1.31 16.55 4.20
C GLU A 143 0.02 16.80 5.00
N VAL A 144 -1.07 17.17 4.32
CA VAL A 144 -2.37 17.37 4.99
C VAL A 144 -2.87 16.09 5.68
N ILE A 145 -2.51 14.90 5.19
CA ILE A 145 -2.91 13.62 5.78
C ILE A 145 -2.26 13.47 7.17
N ALA A 146 -0.96 13.73 7.28
CA ALA A 146 -0.24 13.63 8.54
C ALA A 146 -0.72 14.69 9.55
N LYS A 147 -0.93 15.92 9.09
CA LYS A 147 -1.42 17.04 9.92
C LYS A 147 -2.86 16.78 10.40
N LEU A 148 -3.74 16.25 9.55
CA LEU A 148 -5.10 15.84 9.92
C LEU A 148 -5.09 14.73 10.99
N ALA A 149 -4.20 13.73 10.88
CA ALA A 149 -4.10 12.67 11.86
C ALA A 149 -3.73 13.22 13.25
N LEU A 150 -2.77 14.15 13.31
CA LEU A 150 -2.42 14.84 14.55
C LEU A 150 -3.57 15.68 15.09
N TYR A 151 -4.24 16.47 14.24
CA TYR A 151 -5.40 17.26 14.63
C TYR A 151 -6.51 16.41 15.28
N PHE A 152 -6.89 15.28 14.67
CA PHE A 152 -7.92 14.41 15.23
C PHE A 152 -7.47 13.75 16.53
N TYR A 153 -6.21 13.32 16.62
CA TYR A 153 -5.67 12.75 17.85
C TYR A 153 -5.71 13.74 19.02
N GLU A 154 -5.26 14.98 18.80
CA GLU A 154 -5.29 16.01 19.83
C GLU A 154 -6.71 16.41 20.24
N THR A 155 -7.65 16.41 19.28
CA THR A 155 -9.06 16.72 19.55
C THR A 155 -9.67 15.65 20.44
N GLU A 156 -9.53 14.37 20.10
CA GLU A 156 -10.06 13.26 20.92
C GLU A 156 -9.40 13.20 22.30
N ARG A 157 -8.11 13.51 22.37
CA ARG A 157 -7.38 13.58 23.65
C ARG A 157 -7.91 14.69 24.55
N LYS A 158 -8.29 15.85 24.00
CA LYS A 158 -8.88 16.97 24.76
C LYS A 158 -10.31 16.68 25.21
N GLU A 159 -11.09 15.99 24.38
CA GLU A 159 -12.48 15.60 24.67
C GLU A 159 -12.57 14.43 25.68
N ASN A 160 -11.44 13.79 26.01
CA ASN A 160 -11.34 12.69 26.97
C ASN A 160 -12.29 11.53 26.67
N VAL A 161 -12.43 11.17 25.39
CA VAL A 161 -13.38 10.16 24.84
C VAL A 161 -12.99 8.72 25.23
N GLY A 162 -12.02 8.54 26.12
CA GLY A 162 -11.49 7.24 26.54
C GLY A 162 -10.26 6.83 25.74
N ARG A 163 -10.10 5.52 25.49
CA ARG A 163 -8.95 4.98 24.77
C ARG A 163 -9.07 5.30 23.28
N ILE A 164 -8.16 6.11 22.77
CA ILE A 164 -8.08 6.45 21.35
C ILE A 164 -7.48 5.25 20.60
N SER A 165 -8.16 4.82 19.54
CA SER A 165 -7.67 3.78 18.62
C SER A 165 -7.02 4.41 17.38
N PHE A 166 -5.88 3.89 16.92
CA PHE A 166 -5.23 4.39 15.71
C PHE A 166 -6.14 4.29 14.48
N ALA A 167 -6.90 3.20 14.38
CA ALA A 167 -7.89 3.00 13.32
C ALA A 167 -8.99 4.06 13.32
N SER A 168 -9.43 4.52 14.51
CA SER A 168 -10.42 5.61 14.64
C SER A 168 -9.90 6.91 13.99
N ILE A 169 -8.66 7.29 14.32
CA ILE A 169 -8.02 8.49 13.80
C ILE A 169 -7.93 8.43 12.27
N ILE A 170 -7.41 7.33 11.72
CA ILE A 170 -7.26 7.20 10.26
C ILE A 170 -8.61 7.10 9.55
N ARG A 171 -9.63 6.51 10.18
CA ARG A 171 -11.00 6.52 9.65
C ARG A 171 -11.58 7.94 9.59
N ARG A 172 -11.33 8.79 10.58
CA ARG A 172 -11.75 10.20 10.55
C ARG A 172 -11.00 10.97 9.46
N VAL A 173 -9.70 10.74 9.32
CA VAL A 173 -8.91 11.29 8.21
C VAL A 173 -9.54 10.92 6.87
N SER A 174 -9.81 9.64 6.62
CA SER A 174 -10.34 9.17 5.33
C SER A 174 -11.72 9.71 4.97
N LYS A 175 -12.57 10.03 5.96
CA LYS A 175 -13.87 10.69 5.74
C LYS A 175 -13.75 12.12 5.21
N VAL A 176 -12.61 12.79 5.44
CA VAL A 176 -12.36 14.17 4.99
C VAL A 176 -11.66 14.23 3.61
N LEU A 177 -10.92 13.19 3.24
CA LEU A 177 -10.13 13.17 2.01
C LEU A 177 -10.98 12.91 0.77
N ASN A 178 -10.79 13.72 -0.27
CA ASN A 178 -11.34 13.49 -1.60
C ASN A 178 -10.22 13.12 -2.59
N GLY A 179 -10.50 12.18 -3.48
CA GLY A 179 -9.59 11.77 -4.54
C GLY A 179 -9.29 10.28 -4.49
N ALA A 180 -8.22 9.89 -5.17
CA ALA A 180 -7.71 8.53 -5.17
C ALA A 180 -6.41 8.51 -4.38
N TYR A 181 -6.33 7.66 -3.36
CA TYR A 181 -5.18 7.53 -2.47
C TYR A 181 -5.01 6.10 -1.97
N ALA A 182 -3.77 5.71 -1.76
CA ALA A 182 -3.39 4.65 -0.84
C ALA A 182 -2.32 5.23 0.06
N PHE A 183 -2.41 5.02 1.37
CA PHE A 183 -1.36 5.47 2.27
C PHE A 183 -1.14 4.51 3.43
N ALA A 184 0.09 4.54 3.95
CA ALA A 184 0.47 3.90 5.20
C ALA A 184 0.91 4.95 6.21
N CYS A 185 0.46 4.79 7.45
CA CYS A 185 0.72 5.72 8.53
C CYS A 185 1.26 4.99 9.77
N ILE A 186 2.31 5.57 10.36
CA ILE A 186 2.87 5.18 11.66
C ILE A 186 2.87 6.38 12.59
N SER A 187 2.92 6.15 13.90
CA SER A 187 2.85 7.22 14.90
C SER A 187 3.60 6.88 16.17
N THR A 188 4.22 7.90 16.78
CA THR A 188 4.84 7.76 18.11
C THR A 188 3.81 7.58 19.23
N PHE A 189 2.54 7.90 18.99
CA PHE A 189 1.46 7.66 19.95
C PHE A 189 0.95 6.22 19.93
N PHE A 190 1.20 5.48 18.85
CA PHE A 190 0.75 4.11 18.63
C PHE A 190 1.97 3.23 18.26
N PRO A 191 2.90 3.00 19.20
CA PRO A 191 4.14 2.27 18.92
C PRO A 191 3.83 0.83 18.51
N HIS A 192 4.57 0.33 17.51
CA HIS A 192 4.41 -1.00 16.93
C HIS A 192 3.06 -1.21 16.22
N GLU A 193 2.37 -0.12 15.89
CA GLU A 193 1.12 -0.15 15.14
C GLU A 193 1.27 0.55 13.80
N MET A 194 0.48 0.11 12.83
CA MET A 194 0.39 0.76 11.52
C MET A 194 -1.05 0.76 11.07
N CYS A 195 -1.46 1.84 10.40
CA CYS A 195 -2.71 1.87 9.68
C CYS A 195 -2.45 2.06 8.19
N ILE A 196 -3.13 1.28 7.36
CA ILE A 196 -3.12 1.44 5.91
C ILE A 196 -4.54 1.54 5.39
N ILE A 197 -4.74 2.35 4.36
CA ILE A 197 -6.03 2.48 3.70
C ILE A 197 -5.84 2.70 2.22
N LYS A 198 -6.81 2.23 1.42
CA LYS A 198 -6.82 2.54 -0.01
C LYS A 198 -8.20 2.92 -0.55
N ARG A 199 -8.20 3.80 -1.54
CA ARG A 199 -9.33 4.24 -2.38
C ARG A 199 -8.76 4.60 -3.76
N GLY A 200 -9.07 3.85 -4.80
CA GLY A 200 -8.61 4.14 -6.17
C GLY A 200 -7.09 3.98 -6.47
N SER A 201 -6.24 3.60 -5.50
CA SER A 201 -4.82 3.25 -5.74
C SER A 201 -4.52 1.85 -5.21
N PRO A 202 -3.67 1.02 -5.87
CA PRO A 202 -3.40 -0.34 -5.45
C PRO A 202 -2.63 -0.42 -4.13
N LEU A 203 -2.99 -1.39 -3.30
CA LEU A 203 -2.29 -1.76 -2.07
C LEU A 203 -2.53 -3.24 -1.77
N ILE A 204 -1.46 -3.96 -1.46
CA ILE A 204 -1.42 -5.42 -1.29
C ILE A 204 -0.74 -5.71 0.04
N LEU A 205 -1.29 -6.68 0.77
CA LEU A 205 -0.75 -7.18 2.03
C LEU A 205 -0.17 -8.59 1.82
N GLY A 206 1.15 -8.72 1.83
CA GLY A 206 1.84 -9.98 1.99
C GLY A 206 2.03 -10.34 3.46
N PHE A 207 1.98 -11.63 3.78
CA PHE A 207 2.31 -12.11 5.09
C PHE A 207 3.18 -13.38 5.01
N LYS A 208 4.12 -13.48 5.93
CA LYS A 208 5.03 -14.61 6.07
C LYS A 208 4.94 -15.10 7.51
N HIS A 209 4.40 -16.30 7.67
CA HIS A 209 4.39 -16.98 8.96
C HIS A 209 5.73 -17.68 9.15
N LEU A 210 6.35 -17.48 10.31
CA LEU A 210 7.58 -18.18 10.69
C LEU A 210 7.30 -19.45 11.50
N GLN A 211 6.02 -19.68 11.85
CA GLN A 211 5.47 -20.90 12.47
C GLN A 211 4.10 -21.23 11.83
N ASP A 212 3.66 -22.49 11.82
CA ASP A 212 2.40 -22.99 11.20
C ASP A 212 1.09 -22.48 11.86
N SER A 213 1.01 -21.18 12.16
CA SER A 213 -0.14 -20.54 12.78
C SER A 213 -0.99 -19.86 11.72
N ASN A 214 -2.15 -20.45 11.40
CA ASN A 214 -3.20 -19.75 10.65
C ASN A 214 -3.67 -18.55 11.48
N ILE A 215 -3.33 -17.32 11.08
CA ILE A 215 -3.91 -16.13 11.70
C ILE A 215 -5.33 -15.95 11.15
N PRO A 216 -6.38 -15.97 11.98
CA PRO A 216 -7.72 -15.63 11.52
C PRO A 216 -7.71 -14.17 11.06
N ILE A 217 -8.15 -13.91 9.84
CA ILE A 217 -8.42 -12.55 9.38
C ILE A 217 -9.61 -12.04 10.21
N MET A 218 -9.33 -11.14 11.15
CA MET A 218 -10.36 -10.57 12.02
C MET A 218 -11.05 -9.43 11.28
N PHE A 219 -12.30 -9.66 10.90
CA PHE A 219 -13.22 -8.61 10.44
C PHE A 219 -13.89 -8.01 11.67
N SER A 220 -13.89 -6.68 11.79
CA SER A 220 -14.67 -5.99 12.82
C SER A 220 -15.62 -5.02 12.16
N ASP A 221 -16.91 -5.30 12.31
CA ASP A 221 -18.01 -4.54 11.71
C ASP A 221 -18.58 -3.45 12.64
N GLU A 222 -18.03 -3.24 13.85
CA GLU A 222 -18.69 -2.40 14.86
C GLU A 222 -17.96 -1.09 15.22
N GLU A 223 -18.77 -0.04 15.39
CA GLU A 223 -18.41 1.23 16.02
C GLU A 223 -18.00 0.98 17.49
N GLU A 224 -16.80 1.42 17.89
CA GLU A 224 -16.47 1.60 19.31
C GLU A 224 -17.24 2.83 19.85
N ILE A 225 -18.53 2.68 20.10
CA ILE A 225 -19.24 3.48 21.11
C ILE A 225 -19.33 2.58 22.34
N LEU A 226 -18.34 2.62 23.25
CA LEU A 226 -18.42 1.87 24.50
C LEU A 226 -19.39 2.56 25.47
N PRO A 227 -20.54 1.97 25.83
CA PRO A 227 -21.36 2.46 26.94
C PRO A 227 -20.67 2.10 28.26
N GLU A 228 -20.74 2.97 29.26
CA GLU A 228 -20.09 2.79 30.58
C GLU A 228 -20.48 1.51 31.33
N ARG A 229 -21.50 0.77 30.88
CA ARG A 229 -21.89 -0.53 31.44
C ARG A 229 -20.93 -1.69 31.12
N ILE A 230 -20.08 -1.58 30.10
CA ILE A 230 -19.14 -2.65 29.69
C ILE A 230 -17.77 -2.52 30.38
N LYS A 231 -17.56 -1.54 31.27
CA LYS A 231 -16.33 -1.45 32.09
C LYS A 231 -16.13 -2.65 33.04
N ASN A 232 -17.17 -3.45 33.29
CA ASN A 232 -17.10 -4.59 34.22
C ASN A 232 -17.17 -5.99 33.58
N GLU A 233 -17.34 -6.11 32.26
CA GLU A 233 -17.47 -7.43 31.58
C GLU A 233 -16.38 -7.71 30.52
N LEU A 234 -15.31 -6.92 30.47
CA LEU A 234 -14.06 -7.26 29.77
C LEU A 234 -13.01 -7.87 30.71
N PHE A 235 -13.45 -8.48 31.81
CA PHE A 235 -12.64 -9.49 32.48
C PHE A 235 -12.81 -10.79 31.72
N VAL A 236 -11.67 -11.31 31.25
CA VAL A 236 -11.42 -12.73 30.98
C VAL A 236 -12.44 -13.59 31.73
N ASP A 237 -13.29 -14.31 30.99
CA ASP A 237 -14.17 -15.33 31.57
C ASP A 237 -13.31 -16.18 32.54
N PRO A 238 -13.60 -16.22 33.85
CA PRO A 238 -12.78 -16.94 34.82
C PRO A 238 -12.76 -18.46 34.58
N SER A 239 -13.58 -18.96 33.65
CA SER A 239 -13.57 -20.33 33.15
C SER A 239 -13.04 -20.48 31.71
N ALA A 240 -12.82 -19.37 30.97
CA ALA A 240 -12.12 -19.40 29.70
C ALA A 240 -10.62 -19.43 29.98
N LYS A 241 -9.97 -20.50 29.52
CA LYS A 241 -8.51 -20.54 29.50
C LYS A 241 -8.01 -19.29 28.79
N PRO A 242 -7.04 -18.54 29.37
CA PRO A 242 -6.40 -17.45 28.66
C PRO A 242 -5.90 -17.98 27.31
N ILE A 243 -5.89 -17.15 26.27
CA ILE A 243 -5.26 -17.52 24.99
C ILE A 243 -3.78 -17.80 25.30
N THR A 244 -3.47 -19.07 25.56
CA THR A 244 -2.15 -19.62 25.83
C THR A 244 -1.44 -20.01 24.52
N SER A 245 -1.80 -19.38 23.39
CA SER A 245 -1.01 -19.51 22.17
C SER A 245 0.10 -18.45 22.20
N PRO A 246 1.36 -18.79 21.88
CA PRO A 246 2.41 -17.78 21.73
C PRO A 246 1.97 -16.71 20.73
N LEU A 247 2.35 -15.45 20.98
CA LEU A 247 2.17 -14.36 20.00
C LEU A 247 2.70 -14.82 18.65
N PRO A 248 1.97 -14.60 17.55
CA PRO A 248 2.37 -15.12 16.25
C PRO A 248 3.71 -14.49 15.84
N CYS A 249 4.71 -15.33 15.56
CA CYS A 249 5.95 -14.92 14.92
C CYS A 249 5.65 -14.69 13.44
N VAL A 250 5.45 -13.42 13.06
CA VAL A 250 4.92 -13.04 11.75
C VAL A 250 5.62 -11.80 11.20
N GLU A 251 5.81 -11.82 9.88
CA GLU A 251 6.28 -10.66 9.12
C GLU A 251 5.19 -10.24 8.15
N TYR A 252 4.84 -8.95 8.14
CA TYR A 252 3.91 -8.37 7.18
C TYR A 252 4.67 -7.46 6.20
N ILE A 253 4.24 -7.53 4.95
CA ILE A 253 4.77 -6.75 3.85
C ILE A 253 3.60 -6.03 3.21
N VAL A 254 3.61 -4.69 3.24
CA VAL A 254 2.60 -3.90 2.53
C VAL A 254 3.28 -3.27 1.33
N ALA A 255 2.68 -3.41 0.15
CA ALA A 255 3.22 -2.77 -1.04
C ALA A 255 2.14 -2.32 -2.01
N SER A 256 2.44 -1.29 -2.80
CA SER A 256 1.58 -0.87 -3.92
C SER A 256 1.69 -1.76 -5.16
N ASP A 257 2.62 -2.71 -5.16
CA ASP A 257 2.86 -3.64 -6.26
C ASP A 257 3.37 -4.99 -5.76
N VAL A 258 2.96 -6.07 -6.42
CA VAL A 258 3.30 -7.45 -6.09
C VAL A 258 4.82 -7.72 -6.17
N ASN A 259 5.53 -7.04 -7.08
CA ASN A 259 6.97 -7.25 -7.29
C ASN A 259 7.83 -6.95 -6.05
N ALA A 260 7.33 -6.07 -5.17
CA ALA A 260 8.00 -5.77 -3.91
C ALA A 260 7.65 -6.75 -2.78
N VAL A 261 6.54 -7.48 -2.90
CA VAL A 261 6.11 -8.50 -1.94
C VAL A 261 6.79 -9.84 -2.20
N LEU A 262 6.94 -10.20 -3.48
CA LEU A 262 7.48 -11.49 -3.93
C LEU A 262 8.81 -11.91 -3.28
N PRO A 263 9.79 -11.03 -3.04
CA PRO A 263 11.04 -11.41 -2.36
C PRO A 263 10.84 -11.96 -0.94
N PHE A 264 9.70 -11.66 -0.32
CA PHE A 264 9.41 -12.00 1.07
C PHE A 264 8.39 -13.13 1.18
N THR A 265 7.34 -13.13 0.37
CA THR A 265 6.25 -14.12 0.47
C THR A 265 5.45 -14.24 -0.83
N LYS A 266 4.87 -15.42 -1.05
CA LYS A 266 3.89 -15.69 -2.10
C LYS A 266 2.44 -15.56 -1.61
N SER A 267 2.22 -15.51 -0.30
CA SER A 267 0.88 -15.38 0.28
C SER A 267 0.49 -13.92 0.38
N VAL A 268 -0.52 -13.50 -0.39
CA VAL A 268 -0.96 -12.11 -0.46
C VAL A 268 -2.46 -11.97 -0.28
N LEU A 269 -2.88 -10.84 0.27
CA LEU A 269 -4.25 -10.38 0.36
C LEU A 269 -4.37 -9.07 -0.43
N TYR A 270 -5.20 -9.09 -1.47
CA TYR A 270 -5.55 -7.88 -2.20
C TYR A 270 -6.59 -7.10 -1.41
N LEU A 271 -6.29 -5.83 -1.14
CA LEU A 271 -7.27 -4.92 -0.55
C LEU A 271 -8.23 -4.44 -1.65
N GLU A 272 -9.42 -4.03 -1.24
CA GLU A 272 -10.43 -3.37 -2.07
C GLU A 272 -10.59 -1.91 -1.66
N GLU A 273 -11.50 -1.20 -2.31
CA GLU A 273 -11.77 0.20 -1.98
C GLU A 273 -12.33 0.35 -0.56
N ASP A 274 -11.82 1.38 0.11
CA ASP A 274 -12.16 1.82 1.46
C ASP A 274 -11.82 0.85 2.59
N ASP A 275 -11.03 -0.18 2.28
CA ASP A 275 -10.46 -1.02 3.31
C ASP A 275 -9.44 -0.26 4.14
N LEU A 276 -9.69 -0.21 5.46
CA LEU A 276 -8.73 0.23 6.46
C LEU A 276 -8.20 -0.99 7.20
N VAL A 277 -6.89 -1.25 7.10
CA VAL A 277 -6.23 -2.29 7.88
C VAL A 277 -5.45 -1.66 9.02
N HIS A 278 -5.69 -2.14 10.23
CA HIS A 278 -4.96 -1.76 11.43
C HIS A 278 -4.11 -2.93 11.92
N PHE A 279 -2.79 -2.76 11.90
CA PHE A 279 -1.83 -3.67 12.51
C PHE A 279 -1.67 -3.28 13.97
N SER A 280 -2.03 -4.17 14.88
CA SER A 280 -1.96 -3.98 16.32
C SER A 280 -0.58 -4.39 16.85
N SER A 281 -0.19 -3.82 17.99
CA SER A 281 1.09 -4.09 18.66
C SER A 281 1.30 -5.55 19.08
N ASN A 282 0.24 -6.37 19.08
CA ASN A 282 0.28 -7.81 19.35
C ASN A 282 0.55 -8.67 18.09
N GLY A 283 0.80 -8.05 16.93
CA GLY A 283 1.08 -8.75 15.68
C GLY A 283 -0.15 -9.29 14.95
N LEU A 284 -1.35 -8.98 15.41
CA LEU A 284 -2.59 -9.24 14.68
C LEU A 284 -2.95 -8.02 13.84
N PHE A 285 -3.64 -8.23 12.71
CA PHE A 285 -4.26 -7.15 11.96
C PHE A 285 -5.79 -7.27 11.95
N LYS A 286 -6.46 -6.13 11.89
CA LYS A 286 -7.92 -6.03 11.75
C LYS A 286 -8.25 -5.31 10.45
N LEU A 287 -9.20 -5.86 9.69
CA LEU A 287 -9.75 -5.20 8.50
C LEU A 287 -11.08 -4.53 8.89
N HIS A 288 -11.12 -3.20 8.76
CA HIS A 288 -12.31 -2.39 8.96
C HIS A 288 -12.91 -2.00 7.60
N ARG A 289 -14.21 -2.24 7.43
CA ARG A 289 -14.97 -1.87 6.24
C ARG A 289 -15.93 -0.73 6.55
N PRO A 290 -16.29 0.11 5.57
CA PRO A 290 -17.37 1.07 5.73
C PRO A 290 -18.75 0.37 5.81
N GLU A 291 -19.62 0.89 6.68
CA GLU A 291 -20.96 0.36 6.99
C GLU A 291 -21.86 0.17 5.76
N THR A 292 -21.70 1.00 4.72
CA THR A 292 -22.52 0.92 3.52
C THR A 292 -22.34 -0.41 2.77
N ARG A 293 -21.25 -1.14 3.04
CA ARG A 293 -20.88 -2.39 2.36
C ARG A 293 -21.10 -3.63 3.24
N SER A 294 -21.27 -3.47 4.56
CA SER A 294 -21.52 -4.60 5.48
C SER A 294 -22.94 -5.18 5.33
N GLN A 295 -23.89 -4.43 4.73
CA GLN A 295 -25.23 -4.96 4.43
C GLN A 295 -25.26 -5.95 3.26
N TYR A 296 -24.23 -5.99 2.42
CA TYR A 296 -24.17 -6.87 1.25
C TYR A 296 -22.84 -7.63 1.24
N GLN A 297 -22.90 -8.86 1.77
CA GLN A 297 -21.90 -9.94 1.68
C GLN A 297 -20.85 -10.01 2.80
N ASN A 298 -20.99 -11.05 3.62
CA ASN A 298 -19.91 -11.71 4.37
C ASN A 298 -18.90 -12.36 3.40
N HIS A 299 -18.21 -11.55 2.61
CA HIS A 299 -17.06 -12.03 1.84
C HIS A 299 -15.86 -12.13 2.78
N GLN A 300 -15.67 -13.31 3.38
CA GLN A 300 -14.36 -13.70 3.88
C GLN A 300 -13.39 -13.68 2.70
N ARG A 301 -12.42 -12.77 2.72
CA ARG A 301 -11.39 -12.73 1.68
C ARG A 301 -10.36 -13.81 1.97
N ALA A 302 -10.19 -14.72 1.04
CA ALA A 302 -9.14 -15.72 1.10
C ALA A 302 -7.81 -15.10 0.62
N PRO A 303 -6.71 -15.34 1.33
CA PRO A 303 -5.39 -15.10 0.77
C PRO A 303 -5.20 -15.82 -0.55
N THR A 304 -4.52 -15.17 -1.48
CA THR A 304 -4.14 -15.72 -2.77
C THR A 304 -2.66 -16.07 -2.75
N THR A 305 -2.31 -17.26 -3.25
CA THR A 305 -0.92 -17.64 -3.49
C THR A 305 -0.51 -17.16 -4.87
N LEU A 306 0.59 -16.39 -4.94
CA LEU A 306 1.16 -15.92 -6.19
C LEU A 306 1.84 -17.08 -6.94
N GLU A 307 1.48 -17.26 -8.20
CA GLU A 307 2.10 -18.24 -9.11
C GLU A 307 3.44 -17.76 -9.69
N MET A 308 3.69 -16.44 -9.64
CA MET A 308 4.88 -15.82 -10.23
C MET A 308 6.16 -16.20 -9.47
N GLU A 309 7.24 -16.42 -10.22
CA GLU A 309 8.57 -16.68 -9.66
C GLU A 309 9.46 -15.43 -9.64
N LEU A 310 10.44 -15.42 -8.72
CA LEU A 310 11.40 -14.30 -8.59
C LEU A 310 12.25 -14.07 -9.84
N SER A 311 12.49 -15.12 -10.64
CA SER A 311 13.24 -15.05 -11.89
C SER A 311 12.54 -14.15 -12.92
N GLU A 312 11.20 -14.20 -12.99
CA GLU A 312 10.37 -13.44 -13.93
C GLU A 312 10.48 -11.92 -13.69
N ILE A 313 10.71 -11.49 -12.45
CA ILE A 313 10.85 -10.09 -12.08
C ILE A 313 12.30 -9.63 -11.93
N SER A 314 13.26 -10.49 -12.27
CA SER A 314 14.69 -10.20 -12.23
C SER A 314 15.25 -9.96 -13.64
N LYS A 315 16.40 -9.30 -13.77
CA LYS A 315 17.05 -9.13 -15.08
C LYS A 315 17.61 -10.45 -15.66
N GLY A 316 17.84 -11.46 -14.81
CA GLY A 316 18.48 -12.71 -15.21
C GLY A 316 19.83 -12.48 -15.88
N LYS A 317 20.01 -13.01 -17.09
CA LYS A 317 21.22 -12.91 -17.91
C LYS A 317 21.38 -11.61 -18.70
N PHE A 318 20.43 -10.67 -18.57
CA PHE A 318 20.40 -9.45 -19.38
C PHE A 318 20.85 -8.22 -18.57
N ASP A 319 21.42 -7.24 -19.27
CA ASP A 319 21.90 -5.99 -18.64
C ASP A 319 20.75 -5.05 -18.21
N THR A 320 19.65 -5.09 -18.97
CA THR A 320 18.47 -4.23 -18.79
C THR A 320 17.17 -5.01 -18.90
N TYR A 321 16.12 -4.56 -18.19
CA TYR A 321 14.78 -5.14 -18.27
C TYR A 321 14.20 -5.04 -19.69
N MET A 322 14.36 -3.90 -20.37
CA MET A 322 13.90 -3.73 -21.76
C MET A 322 14.50 -4.78 -22.69
N ARG A 323 15.80 -5.08 -22.56
CA ARG A 323 16.45 -6.11 -23.38
C ARG A 323 15.90 -7.49 -23.05
N LYS A 324 15.70 -7.82 -21.77
CA LYS A 324 15.05 -9.07 -21.35
C LYS A 324 13.66 -9.21 -21.99
N GLU A 325 12.79 -8.22 -21.80
CA GLU A 325 11.40 -8.22 -22.29
C GLU A 325 11.31 -8.35 -23.81
N ILE A 326 12.22 -7.72 -24.56
CA ILE A 326 12.29 -7.88 -26.03
C ILE A 326 12.64 -9.32 -26.42
N PHE A 327 13.62 -9.92 -25.76
CA PHE A 327 14.08 -11.26 -26.10
C PHE A 327 13.13 -12.37 -25.61
N GLU A 328 12.33 -12.09 -24.59
CA GLU A 328 11.32 -13.01 -24.04
C GLU A 328 9.95 -12.94 -24.76
N GLN A 329 9.82 -12.11 -25.81
CA GLN A 329 8.58 -12.02 -26.60
C GLN A 329 8.09 -13.37 -27.15
N PRO A 330 8.93 -14.29 -27.66
CA PRO A 330 8.46 -15.60 -28.15
C PRO A 330 7.80 -16.43 -27.04
N GLU A 331 8.36 -16.43 -25.83
CA GLU A 331 7.80 -17.11 -24.68
C GLU A 331 6.52 -16.41 -24.19
N SER A 332 6.54 -15.08 -24.13
CA SER A 332 5.37 -14.27 -23.75
C SER A 332 4.18 -14.51 -24.68
N LEU A 333 4.43 -14.66 -25.99
CA LEU A 333 3.41 -15.01 -26.97
C LEU A 333 2.87 -16.43 -26.74
N SER A 334 3.76 -17.40 -26.49
CA SER A 334 3.36 -18.77 -26.16
C SER A 334 2.50 -18.82 -24.90
N ASN A 335 2.89 -18.11 -23.83
CA ASN A 335 2.13 -17.99 -22.59
C ASN A 335 0.76 -17.30 -22.80
N THR A 336 0.70 -16.31 -23.69
CA THR A 336 -0.56 -15.65 -24.07
C THR A 336 -1.52 -16.61 -24.76
N MET A 337 -1.02 -17.55 -25.57
CA MET A 337 -1.85 -18.53 -26.28
C MET A 337 -2.14 -19.81 -25.47
N ARG A 338 -1.32 -20.11 -24.46
CA ARG A 338 -1.40 -21.33 -23.65
C ARG A 338 -2.80 -21.52 -23.04
N GLY A 339 -3.39 -22.68 -23.29
CA GLY A 339 -4.75 -23.03 -22.82
C GLY A 339 -5.89 -22.26 -23.51
N ARG A 340 -5.57 -21.34 -24.44
CA ARG A 340 -6.54 -20.51 -25.17
C ARG A 340 -6.63 -20.86 -26.65
N VAL A 341 -5.55 -21.31 -27.27
CA VAL A 341 -5.51 -21.72 -28.68
C VAL A 341 -5.16 -23.20 -28.73
N ASN A 342 -6.00 -23.98 -29.40
CA ASN A 342 -5.72 -25.38 -29.72
C ASN A 342 -5.38 -25.48 -31.21
N PHE A 343 -4.13 -25.81 -31.51
CA PHE A 343 -3.62 -25.89 -32.88
C PHE A 343 -4.00 -27.20 -33.59
N ASP A 344 -4.41 -28.24 -32.85
CA ASP A 344 -4.79 -29.53 -33.45
C ASP A 344 -6.18 -29.47 -34.09
N ASN A 345 -7.10 -28.73 -33.47
CA ASN A 345 -8.48 -28.57 -33.95
C ASN A 345 -8.82 -27.13 -34.37
N PHE A 346 -7.83 -26.22 -34.37
CA PHE A 346 -7.97 -24.81 -34.73
C PHE A 346 -9.07 -24.05 -33.96
N THR A 347 -9.22 -24.35 -32.66
CA THR A 347 -10.20 -23.69 -31.79
C THR A 347 -9.57 -22.66 -30.86
N ILE A 348 -10.35 -21.63 -30.51
CA ILE A 348 -9.97 -20.58 -29.56
C ILE A 348 -10.98 -20.56 -28.40
N HIS A 349 -10.48 -20.63 -27.18
CA HIS A 349 -11.27 -20.61 -25.94
C HIS A 349 -10.72 -19.56 -24.98
N LEU A 350 -11.48 -18.48 -24.79
CA LEU A 350 -11.17 -17.44 -23.82
C LEU A 350 -12.04 -17.63 -22.58
N GLY A 351 -11.59 -18.47 -21.65
CA GLY A 351 -12.38 -18.87 -20.47
C GLY A 351 -12.96 -17.69 -19.67
N GLY A 352 -12.19 -16.61 -19.51
CA GLY A 352 -12.64 -15.39 -18.81
C GLY A 352 -13.74 -14.59 -19.52
N LEU A 353 -14.05 -14.91 -20.78
CA LEU A 353 -15.12 -14.27 -21.54
C LEU A 353 -16.31 -15.21 -21.78
N ARG A 354 -16.26 -16.47 -21.30
CA ARG A 354 -17.24 -17.51 -21.62
C ARG A 354 -18.69 -17.07 -21.36
N ASP A 355 -18.93 -16.47 -20.20
CA ASP A 355 -20.27 -16.05 -19.78
C ASP A 355 -20.72 -14.74 -20.45
N LEU A 356 -19.81 -14.05 -21.14
CA LEU A 356 -20.04 -12.78 -21.81
C LEU A 356 -20.13 -12.89 -23.33
N VAL A 357 -19.83 -14.08 -23.91
CA VAL A 357 -19.76 -14.27 -25.37
C VAL A 357 -21.05 -13.84 -26.06
N ASP A 358 -22.22 -14.24 -25.54
CA ASP A 358 -23.51 -13.89 -26.15
C ASP A 358 -23.78 -12.39 -26.15
N ILE A 359 -23.35 -11.68 -25.10
CA ILE A 359 -23.47 -10.23 -24.99
C ILE A 359 -22.54 -9.55 -25.99
N ILE A 360 -21.29 -10.03 -26.07
CA ILE A 360 -20.28 -9.52 -27.01
C ILE A 360 -20.76 -9.68 -28.45
N VAL A 361 -21.26 -10.86 -28.83
CA VAL A 361 -21.74 -11.15 -30.19
C VAL A 361 -22.94 -10.28 -30.59
N ARG A 362 -23.83 -9.95 -29.64
CA ARG A 362 -24.99 -9.09 -29.89
C ARG A 362 -24.67 -7.59 -29.86
N SER A 363 -23.47 -7.23 -29.40
CA SER A 363 -23.06 -5.84 -29.28
C SER A 363 -22.81 -5.23 -30.66
N ARG A 364 -23.39 -4.06 -30.90
CA ARG A 364 -23.29 -3.37 -32.20
C ARG A 364 -22.13 -2.38 -32.27
N LYS A 365 -21.50 -2.11 -31.13
CA LYS A 365 -20.49 -1.08 -30.98
C LYS A 365 -19.55 -1.47 -29.85
N PHE A 366 -18.26 -1.40 -30.12
CA PHE A 366 -17.20 -1.60 -29.16
C PHE A 366 -16.48 -0.27 -28.96
N ILE A 367 -16.17 0.07 -27.71
CA ILE A 367 -15.41 1.27 -27.37
C ILE A 367 -14.10 0.80 -26.75
N MET A 368 -12.99 1.14 -27.40
CA MET A 368 -11.64 0.79 -26.99
C MET A 368 -10.97 2.05 -26.44
N ILE A 369 -10.62 2.04 -25.16
CA ILE A 369 -10.05 3.19 -24.45
C ILE A 369 -8.65 2.82 -23.96
N ALA A 370 -7.63 3.57 -24.36
CA ALA A 370 -6.25 3.35 -23.91
C ALA A 370 -5.39 4.62 -24.01
N CYS A 371 -4.20 4.58 -23.40
CA CYS A 371 -3.17 5.61 -23.49
C CYS A 371 -1.85 5.02 -24.03
N GLY A 372 -1.04 5.86 -24.68
CA GLY A 372 0.36 5.52 -25.06
C GLY A 372 0.48 4.26 -25.92
N SER A 373 1.47 3.41 -25.62
CA SER A 373 1.76 2.19 -26.39
C SER A 373 0.55 1.24 -26.51
N SER A 374 -0.34 1.20 -25.51
CA SER A 374 -1.55 0.37 -25.56
C SER A 374 -2.55 0.84 -26.60
N TYR A 375 -2.67 2.15 -26.82
CA TYR A 375 -3.52 2.71 -27.88
C TYR A 375 -3.03 2.29 -29.28
N HIS A 376 -1.71 2.25 -29.48
CA HIS A 376 -1.10 1.81 -30.74
C HIS A 376 -1.26 0.31 -31.03
N ARG A 377 -1.81 -0.48 -30.10
CA ARG A 377 -2.11 -1.91 -30.32
C ARG A 377 -3.51 -2.14 -30.86
N PHE A 378 -4.34 -1.11 -30.96
CA PHE A 378 -5.68 -1.26 -31.53
C PHE A 378 -5.63 -1.64 -33.01
N PRO A 379 -6.52 -2.53 -33.47
CA PRO A 379 -6.57 -2.94 -34.86
C PRO A 379 -6.88 -1.74 -35.74
N THR A 380 -6.01 -1.48 -36.72
CA THR A 380 -6.14 -0.37 -37.69
C THR A 380 -6.84 -0.79 -38.98
N ASP A 381 -7.28 -2.06 -39.08
CA ASP A 381 -7.92 -2.60 -40.27
C ASP A 381 -9.22 -1.84 -40.60
N PRO A 382 -9.31 -1.20 -41.78
CA PRO A 382 -10.50 -0.46 -42.21
C PRO A 382 -11.78 -1.29 -42.20
N SER A 383 -11.69 -2.61 -42.38
CA SER A 383 -12.85 -3.52 -42.37
C SER A 383 -13.51 -3.66 -41.00
N GLN A 384 -12.79 -3.35 -39.91
CA GLN A 384 -13.29 -3.43 -38.53
C GLN A 384 -13.76 -2.06 -37.98
N GLN A 385 -13.42 -0.95 -38.64
CA GLN A 385 -13.69 0.40 -38.13
C GLN A 385 -15.17 0.74 -37.93
N ASN A 386 -16.10 0.10 -38.64
CA ASN A 386 -17.54 0.36 -38.47
C ASN A 386 -18.11 -0.15 -37.14
N SER A 387 -17.42 -1.07 -36.47
CA SER A 387 -17.87 -1.69 -35.20
C SER A 387 -17.09 -1.20 -33.98
N PHE A 388 -15.91 -0.59 -34.16
CA PHE A 388 -15.02 -0.16 -33.08
C PHE A 388 -14.82 1.36 -33.10
N ILE A 389 -15.08 1.99 -31.95
CA ILE A 389 -14.66 3.37 -31.67
C ILE A 389 -13.39 3.33 -30.83
N PHE A 390 -12.34 3.99 -31.32
CA PHE A 390 -11.08 4.14 -30.63
C PHE A 390 -11.01 5.51 -29.97
N SER A 391 -10.76 5.54 -28.67
CA SER A 391 -10.55 6.78 -27.93
C SER A 391 -9.16 6.76 -27.29
N GLN A 392 -8.35 7.76 -27.63
CA GLN A 392 -7.09 8.00 -26.96
C GLN A 392 -7.36 8.84 -25.71
N CYS A 393 -7.09 8.30 -24.53
CA CYS A 393 -7.08 9.10 -23.32
C CYS A 393 -5.80 9.95 -23.31
N THR A 394 -5.95 11.26 -23.43
CA THR A 394 -4.85 12.22 -23.22
C THR A 394 -4.95 12.79 -21.81
N SER A 395 -3.83 13.16 -21.19
CA SER A 395 -3.77 13.58 -19.79
C SER A 395 -4.57 14.83 -19.42
N ASN A 396 -5.19 15.50 -20.39
CA ASN A 396 -5.90 16.77 -20.21
C ASN A 396 -7.43 16.69 -20.39
N GLU A 397 -7.97 15.53 -20.79
CA GLU A 397 -9.42 15.40 -20.97
C GLU A 397 -9.99 14.51 -19.86
N GLY A 398 -10.68 15.14 -18.91
CA GLY A 398 -11.51 14.44 -17.95
C GLY A 398 -12.52 13.59 -18.71
N ILE A 399 -12.52 12.29 -18.41
CA ILE A 399 -13.49 11.36 -18.98
C ILE A 399 -14.87 11.79 -18.45
N LEU A 400 -15.73 12.24 -19.37
CA LEU A 400 -17.14 12.57 -19.14
C LEU A 400 -17.98 11.34 -18.79
#